data_AF-C3NBT3-F1
#
_entry.id   AF-C3NBT3-F1
#
_cell.length_a   1.000
_cell.length_b   1.000
_cell.length_c   1.000
_cell.angle_alpha   90.00
_cell.angle_beta   90.00
_cell.angle_gamma   90.00
#
_symmetry.space_group_name_H-M   'P 1'
#
loop_
_entity.id
_entity.type
_entity.pdbx_description
1 polymer ?
#
loop_
_entity_poly.entity_id
_entity_poly.type
_entity_poly.pdbx_seq_one_letter_code
_entity_poly.pdbx_strand_id
1 'polypeptide(L)'
;MTNDQVFLKDVFSKVKYIGDWIAENWSLKDSGIWEDRGSPQHYTHSKIMIWIALDKIGKLANLIGYADIWAKERDKLRNWIFTNCVKNNYFIRYCGNTDDVDSSLLSASLYGFIEVNDNIFINTLTKIENDLKTDVFVKRYKTDFMGEAKHPFLLTTVWLARVYMRLEKIDGAIEILDKINKISRELHLVGEHIDVEKGEFTGNFPQIFVHGQLVIAIKELNEMLTDKNII
;
A
#
# COMPACT_ATOMS: atom_id res chain seq x y z
N MET A 1 4.77 -23.68 2.76
CA MET A 1 6.12 -23.09 2.63
C MET A 1 7.13 -24.19 2.88
N THR A 2 8.28 -24.16 2.20
CA THR A 2 9.28 -25.24 2.21
C THR A 2 10.04 -25.41 3.53
N ASN A 3 9.84 -24.51 4.51
CA ASN A 3 10.58 -24.48 5.79
C ASN A 3 12.11 -24.59 5.63
N ASP A 4 12.63 -24.09 4.50
CA ASP A 4 14.05 -24.15 4.19
C ASP A 4 14.84 -23.15 5.06
N GLN A 5 15.13 -23.58 6.28
CA GLN A 5 15.89 -22.77 7.25
C GLN A 5 17.33 -22.53 6.80
N VAL A 6 17.88 -23.38 5.92
CA VAL A 6 19.24 -23.22 5.40
C VAL A 6 19.26 -22.00 4.48
N PHE A 7 18.37 -21.97 3.48
CA PHE A 7 18.21 -20.82 2.61
C PHE A 7 17.94 -19.54 3.40
N LEU A 8 17.02 -19.59 4.38
CA LEU A 8 16.69 -18.41 5.19
C LEU A 8 17.89 -17.88 5.97
N LYS A 9 18.72 -18.76 6.57
CA LYS A 9 19.94 -18.36 7.28
C LYS A 9 20.99 -17.78 6.33
N ASP A 10 21.13 -18.35 5.14
CA ASP A 10 22.08 -17.87 4.13
C ASP A 10 21.75 -16.44 3.65
N VAL A 11 20.46 -16.15 3.44
CA VAL A 11 20.03 -14.80 3.02
C VAL A 11 19.86 -13.82 4.18
N PHE A 12 19.79 -14.30 5.43
CA PHE A 12 19.48 -13.45 6.58
C PHE A 12 20.51 -12.34 6.80
N SER A 13 21.78 -12.56 6.47
CA SER A 13 22.81 -11.52 6.54
C SER A 13 22.46 -10.27 5.73
N LYS A 14 21.88 -10.45 4.53
CA LYS A 14 21.44 -9.36 3.64
C LYS A 14 20.20 -8.66 4.20
N VAL A 15 19.27 -9.44 4.74
CA VAL A 15 18.06 -8.92 5.38
C VAL A 15 18.41 -8.11 6.63
N LYS A 16 19.35 -8.62 7.44
CA LYS A 16 19.89 -7.95 8.62
C LYS A 16 20.53 -6.62 8.24
N TYR A 17 21.36 -6.59 7.20
CA TYR A 17 21.97 -5.35 6.72
C TYR A 17 20.93 -4.27 6.38
N ILE A 18 19.85 -4.65 5.69
CA ILE A 18 18.74 -3.73 5.38
C ILE A 18 18.05 -3.28 6.69
N GLY A 19 17.78 -4.22 7.60
CA GLY A 19 17.15 -3.94 8.90
C GLY A 19 17.95 -2.97 9.76
N ASP A 20 19.26 -3.18 9.87
CA ASP A 20 20.19 -2.29 10.58
C ASP A 20 20.15 -0.89 9.97
N TRP A 21 20.30 -0.79 8.64
CA TRP A 21 20.33 0.49 7.95
C TRP A 21 19.02 1.26 8.14
N ILE A 22 17.84 0.64 7.93
CA ILE A 22 16.57 1.35 8.06
C ILE A 22 16.27 1.71 9.52
N ALA A 23 16.70 0.90 10.50
CA ALA A 23 16.54 1.23 11.92
C ALA A 23 17.36 2.46 12.31
N GLU A 24 18.56 2.61 11.76
CA GLU A 24 19.41 3.78 12.02
C GLU A 24 18.97 5.03 11.24
N ASN A 25 18.30 4.86 10.10
CA ASN A 25 18.08 5.93 9.13
C ASN A 25 16.60 6.27 8.85
N TRP A 26 15.64 5.67 9.56
CA TRP A 26 14.22 5.95 9.31
C TRP A 26 13.85 7.43 9.50
N SER A 27 14.63 8.19 10.27
CA SER A 27 14.43 9.62 10.49
C SER A 27 14.88 10.50 9.32
N LEU A 28 15.46 9.95 8.26
CA LEU A 28 15.79 10.71 7.05
C LEU A 28 14.53 11.09 6.26
N LYS A 29 14.60 12.18 5.50
CA LYS A 29 13.56 12.54 4.52
C LYS A 29 13.82 11.83 3.19
N ASP A 30 12.77 11.54 2.44
CA ASP A 30 12.83 10.82 1.17
C ASP A 30 11.88 11.44 0.13
N SER A 31 11.84 10.88 -1.07
CA SER A 31 10.98 11.32 -2.19
C SER A 31 9.65 10.57 -2.30
N GLY A 32 9.31 9.73 -1.31
CA GLY A 32 8.11 8.91 -1.31
C GLY A 32 8.14 7.77 -2.34
N ILE A 33 7.08 6.95 -2.36
CA ILE A 33 6.91 5.85 -3.33
C ILE A 33 6.70 6.37 -4.77
N TRP A 34 6.28 7.62 -4.91
CA TRP A 34 5.97 8.24 -6.19
C TRP A 34 7.12 9.01 -6.82
N GLU A 35 8.32 8.98 -6.20
CA GLU A 35 9.51 9.70 -6.65
C GLU A 35 9.23 11.19 -6.90
N ASP A 36 8.60 11.82 -5.91
CA ASP A 36 8.21 13.21 -5.98
C ASP A 36 9.44 14.11 -6.22
N ARG A 37 9.30 15.07 -7.14
CA ARG A 37 10.40 15.95 -7.57
C ARG A 37 10.60 17.17 -6.68
N GLY A 38 9.75 17.31 -5.66
CA GLY A 38 9.87 18.35 -4.64
C GLY A 38 11.02 18.11 -3.65
N SER A 39 11.12 19.00 -2.66
CA SER A 39 12.05 18.79 -1.54
C SER A 39 11.67 17.52 -0.77
N PRO A 40 12.63 16.65 -0.39
CA PRO A 40 12.36 15.46 0.38
C PRO A 40 11.52 15.74 1.62
N GLN A 41 10.58 14.84 1.93
CA GLN A 41 9.68 14.93 3.08
C GLN A 41 9.72 13.67 3.94
N HIS A 42 9.08 13.72 5.10
CA HIS A 42 8.71 12.50 5.82
C HIS A 42 7.39 11.96 5.26
N TYR A 43 7.45 11.25 4.13
CA TYR A 43 6.25 10.63 3.56
C TYR A 43 5.72 9.55 4.51
N THR A 44 4.43 9.62 4.84
CA THR A 44 3.80 8.73 5.82
C THR A 44 3.89 7.28 5.35
N HIS A 45 3.66 7.03 4.06
CA HIS A 45 3.84 5.71 3.45
C HIS A 45 5.27 5.16 3.63
N SER A 46 6.31 5.97 3.38
CA SER A 46 7.70 5.54 3.55
C SER A 46 7.98 5.11 4.99
N LYS A 47 7.49 5.87 5.97
CA LYS A 47 7.65 5.54 7.40
C LYS A 47 6.91 4.27 7.78
N ILE A 48 5.68 4.10 7.28
CA ILE A 48 4.89 2.87 7.48
C ILE A 48 5.61 1.66 6.88
N MET A 49 6.16 1.76 5.66
CA MET A 49 6.88 0.66 5.02
C MET A 49 8.16 0.29 5.76
N ILE A 50 8.90 1.27 6.30
CA ILE A 50 10.06 0.99 7.15
C ILE A 50 9.63 0.25 8.43
N TRP A 51 8.54 0.66 9.06
CA TRP A 51 8.00 -0.05 10.22
C TRP A 51 7.64 -1.50 9.89
N ILE A 52 6.95 -1.72 8.76
CA ILE A 52 6.56 -3.06 8.29
C ILE A 52 7.81 -3.91 8.02
N ALA A 53 8.84 -3.34 7.37
CA ALA A 53 10.09 -4.04 7.14
C ALA A 53 10.72 -4.48 8.47
N LEU A 54 10.83 -3.59 9.46
CA LEU A 54 11.35 -3.95 10.79
C LEU A 54 10.48 -5.01 11.50
N ASP A 55 9.15 -5.00 11.32
CA ASP A 55 8.25 -6.05 11.84
C ASP A 55 8.55 -7.41 11.20
N LYS A 56 8.63 -7.46 9.87
CA LYS A 56 8.86 -8.72 9.15
C LYS A 56 10.27 -9.27 9.36
N ILE A 57 11.27 -8.40 9.42
CA ILE A 57 12.66 -8.79 9.70
C ILE A 57 12.78 -9.35 11.12
N GLY A 58 12.18 -8.71 12.12
CA GLY A 58 12.16 -9.22 13.49
C GLY A 58 11.46 -10.58 13.60
N LYS A 59 10.32 -10.75 12.92
CA LYS A 59 9.62 -12.05 12.85
C LYS A 59 10.46 -13.13 12.17
N LEU A 60 11.14 -12.80 11.08
CA LEU A 60 12.05 -13.71 10.40
C LEU A 60 13.23 -14.11 11.31
N ALA A 61 13.83 -13.15 12.02
CA ALA A 61 14.92 -13.39 12.96
C ALA A 61 14.52 -14.43 14.02
N ASN A 62 13.38 -14.22 14.68
CA ASN A 62 12.85 -15.14 15.68
C ASN A 62 12.58 -16.54 15.08
N LEU A 63 12.03 -16.61 13.87
CA LEU A 63 11.72 -17.87 13.19
C LEU A 63 12.96 -18.74 12.96
N ILE A 64 14.12 -18.13 12.73
CA ILE A 64 15.38 -18.84 12.45
C ILE A 64 16.35 -18.88 13.65
N GLY A 65 15.90 -18.43 14.83
CA GLY A 65 16.63 -18.54 16.11
C GLY A 65 17.52 -17.34 16.46
N TYR A 66 17.40 -16.20 15.78
CA TYR A 66 18.04 -14.94 16.18
C TYR A 66 17.08 -14.07 17.00
N ALA A 67 17.64 -13.21 17.86
CA ALA A 67 16.84 -12.21 18.57
C ALA A 67 16.36 -11.08 17.64
N ASP A 68 15.14 -10.60 17.84
CA ASP A 68 14.64 -9.36 17.24
C ASP A 68 15.29 -8.14 17.90
N ILE A 69 16.43 -7.72 17.35
CA ILE A 69 17.17 -6.54 17.84
C ILE A 69 16.53 -5.21 17.43
N TRP A 70 15.52 -5.22 16.56
CA TRP A 70 14.90 -4.01 16.01
C TRP A 70 13.62 -3.58 16.72
N ALA A 71 13.10 -4.41 17.64
CA ALA A 71 11.83 -4.17 18.32
C ALA A 71 11.73 -2.76 18.93
N LYS A 72 12.76 -2.34 19.67
CA LYS A 72 12.80 -1.03 20.31
C LYS A 72 12.68 0.12 19.30
N GLU A 73 13.37 0.02 18.17
CA GLU A 73 13.38 1.09 17.17
C GLU A 73 12.09 1.09 16.35
N ARG A 74 11.56 -0.10 16.05
CA ARG A 74 10.23 -0.28 15.45
C ARG A 74 9.13 0.36 16.30
N ASP A 75 9.16 0.18 17.62
CA ASP A 75 8.16 0.77 18.53
C ASP A 75 8.27 2.30 18.58
N LYS A 76 9.50 2.84 18.61
CA LYS A 76 9.72 4.29 18.51
C LYS A 76 9.16 4.85 17.20
N LEU A 77 9.45 4.21 16.07
CA LEU A 77 8.96 4.63 14.76
C LEU A 77 7.42 4.58 14.71
N ARG A 78 6.79 3.55 15.30
CA ARG A 78 5.32 3.48 15.39
C ARG A 78 4.75 4.69 16.10
N ASN A 79 5.25 4.97 17.30
CA ASN A 79 4.81 6.11 18.10
C ASN A 79 5.04 7.42 17.34
N TRP A 80 6.20 7.57 16.70
CA TRP A 80 6.51 8.74 15.90
C TRP A 80 5.53 8.93 14.73
N ILE A 81 5.15 7.86 14.02
CA ILE A 81 4.15 7.91 12.92
C ILE A 81 2.80 8.41 13.45
N PHE A 82 2.29 7.82 14.53
CA PHE A 82 1.00 8.24 15.09
C PHE A 82 1.03 9.66 15.65
N THR A 83 2.17 10.12 16.18
CA THR A 83 2.30 11.50 16.67
C THR A 83 2.41 12.53 15.54
N ASN A 84 3.12 12.23 14.45
CA ASN A 84 3.52 13.24 13.46
C ASN A 84 2.78 13.15 12.13
N CYS A 85 2.20 12.00 11.81
CA CYS A 85 1.64 11.70 10.50
C CYS A 85 0.13 11.43 10.55
N VAL A 86 -0.49 11.60 11.71
CA VAL A 86 -1.94 11.58 11.90
C VAL A 86 -2.42 12.99 12.24
N LYS A 87 -3.40 13.49 11.50
CA LYS A 87 -4.07 14.77 11.74
C LYS A 87 -5.57 14.57 11.61
N ASN A 88 -6.35 15.15 12.52
CA ASN A 88 -7.82 15.00 12.53
C ASN A 88 -8.28 13.53 12.42
N ASN A 89 -7.55 12.63 13.11
CA ASN A 89 -7.84 11.19 13.17
C ASN A 89 -7.76 10.46 11.81
N TYR A 90 -6.91 10.90 10.87
CA TYR A 90 -6.55 10.17 9.65
C TYR A 90 -5.07 10.37 9.30
N PHE A 91 -4.49 9.50 8.48
CA PHE A 91 -3.11 9.64 7.98
C PHE A 91 -3.02 10.69 6.87
N ILE A 92 -2.12 11.66 7.05
CA ILE A 92 -1.79 12.67 6.03
C ILE A 92 -0.70 12.15 5.08
N ARG A 93 -0.57 12.74 3.88
CA ARG A 93 0.39 12.31 2.84
C ARG A 93 1.85 12.33 3.31
N TYR A 94 2.25 13.40 4.00
CA TYR A 94 3.56 13.52 4.64
C TYR A 94 3.41 14.21 5.99
N CYS A 95 4.26 13.85 6.94
CA CYS A 95 4.21 14.33 8.32
C CYS A 95 4.52 15.83 8.37
N GLY A 96 3.70 16.62 9.07
CA GLY A 96 3.78 18.08 9.11
C GLY A 96 2.45 18.75 8.82
N ASN A 97 2.49 19.95 8.24
CA ASN A 97 1.29 20.76 7.99
C ASN A 97 0.73 20.55 6.57
N THR A 98 0.05 19.44 6.36
CA THR A 98 -0.80 19.21 5.20
C THR A 98 -2.12 18.59 5.63
N ASP A 99 -3.17 18.81 4.87
CA ASP A 99 -4.48 18.14 5.00
C ASP A 99 -4.74 17.18 3.82
N ASP A 100 -3.72 16.94 2.99
CA ASP A 100 -3.80 16.02 1.86
C ASP A 100 -3.61 14.58 2.31
N VAL A 101 -4.26 13.68 1.59
CA VAL A 101 -4.10 12.23 1.71
C VAL A 101 -3.44 11.66 0.46
N ASP A 102 -2.84 10.48 0.59
CA ASP A 102 -2.23 9.73 -0.49
C ASP A 102 -2.81 8.31 -0.50
N SER A 103 -3.23 7.81 -1.67
CA SER A 103 -3.85 6.49 -1.77
C SER A 103 -2.86 5.34 -1.56
N SER A 104 -1.55 5.61 -1.53
CA SER A 104 -0.58 4.63 -1.03
C SER A 104 -0.83 4.20 0.41
N LEU A 105 -1.52 5.01 1.22
CA LEU A 105 -1.86 4.70 2.60
C LEU A 105 -2.86 3.54 2.74
N LEU A 106 -3.55 3.13 1.67
CA LEU A 106 -4.35 1.90 1.64
C LEU A 106 -3.50 0.67 1.99
N SER A 107 -2.22 0.68 1.60
CA SER A 107 -1.28 -0.41 1.86
C SER A 107 -0.99 -0.63 3.35
N ALA A 108 -1.26 0.38 4.21
CA ALA A 108 -0.98 0.28 5.64
C ALA A 108 -1.74 -0.88 6.29
N SER A 109 -3.02 -1.06 5.96
CA SER A 109 -3.78 -2.23 6.47
C SER A 109 -3.46 -3.50 5.71
N LEU A 110 -3.24 -3.43 4.40
CA LEU A 110 -2.92 -4.59 3.57
C LEU A 110 -1.64 -5.31 4.00
N TYR A 111 -0.69 -4.58 4.58
CA TYR A 111 0.60 -5.11 5.02
C TYR A 111 0.76 -5.18 6.56
N GLY A 112 -0.33 -4.94 7.30
CA GLY A 112 -0.42 -5.19 8.73
C GLY A 112 0.23 -4.13 9.63
N PHE A 113 0.27 -2.87 9.19
CA PHE A 113 0.64 -1.75 10.07
C PHE A 113 -0.51 -1.36 11.01
N ILE A 114 -1.74 -1.40 10.52
CA ILE A 114 -2.94 -1.00 11.24
C ILE A 114 -4.11 -1.90 10.84
N GLU A 115 -5.00 -2.20 11.76
CA GLU A 115 -6.18 -3.00 11.47
C GLU A 115 -7.11 -2.26 10.50
N VAL A 116 -7.78 -3.01 9.61
CA VAL A 116 -8.64 -2.42 8.58
C VAL A 116 -9.87 -1.71 9.17
N ASN A 117 -10.28 -2.08 10.39
CA ASN A 117 -11.42 -1.50 11.11
C ASN A 117 -10.99 -0.43 12.14
N ASP A 118 -9.70 -0.09 12.21
CA ASP A 118 -9.23 0.99 13.08
C ASP A 118 -9.80 2.33 12.60
N ASN A 119 -10.25 3.16 13.54
CA ASN A 119 -10.86 4.46 13.23
C ASN A 119 -9.95 5.37 12.41
N ILE A 120 -8.63 5.37 12.66
CA ILE A 120 -7.66 6.17 11.88
C ILE A 120 -7.63 5.67 10.44
N PHE A 121 -7.61 4.35 10.24
CA PHE A 121 -7.60 3.78 8.90
C PHE A 121 -8.93 4.02 8.16
N ILE A 122 -10.07 3.84 8.83
CA ILE A 122 -11.40 4.11 8.24
C ILE A 122 -11.55 5.58 7.83
N ASN A 123 -11.10 6.52 8.65
CA ASN A 123 -11.12 7.94 8.28
C ASN A 123 -10.16 8.25 7.13
N THR A 124 -8.99 7.59 7.10
CA THR A 124 -8.04 7.71 5.98
C THR A 124 -8.67 7.19 4.68
N LEU A 125 -9.29 6.01 4.72
CA LEU A 125 -10.02 5.41 3.59
C LEU A 125 -11.12 6.35 3.11
N THR A 126 -11.95 6.86 4.02
CA THR A 126 -13.05 7.78 3.70
C THR A 126 -12.55 9.04 3.01
N LYS A 127 -11.42 9.59 3.49
CA LYS A 127 -10.81 10.76 2.88
C LYS A 127 -10.22 10.45 1.49
N ILE A 128 -9.62 9.28 1.29
CA ILE A 128 -9.16 8.81 -0.03
C ILE A 128 -10.35 8.68 -0.99
N GLU A 129 -11.45 8.08 -0.53
CA GLU A 129 -12.65 7.90 -1.35
C GLU A 129 -13.26 9.25 -1.75
N ASN A 130 -13.33 10.21 -0.83
CA ASN A 130 -13.91 11.53 -1.10
C ASN A 130 -13.00 12.39 -1.99
N ASP A 131 -11.69 12.38 -1.74
CA ASP A 131 -10.78 13.34 -2.36
C ASP A 131 -10.15 12.81 -3.66
N LEU A 132 -9.98 11.49 -3.79
CA LEU A 132 -9.15 10.87 -4.83
C LEU A 132 -9.89 9.89 -5.74
N LYS A 133 -11.12 9.48 -5.41
CA LYS A 133 -11.88 8.51 -6.22
C LYS A 133 -12.57 9.21 -7.40
N THR A 134 -12.55 8.58 -8.56
CA THR A 134 -13.27 8.99 -9.76
C THR A 134 -13.87 7.73 -10.38
N ASP A 135 -15.20 7.64 -10.39
CA ASP A 135 -15.92 6.37 -10.61
C ASP A 135 -15.48 5.31 -9.57
N VAL A 136 -14.90 4.18 -9.99
CA VAL A 136 -14.33 3.17 -9.08
C VAL A 136 -12.81 3.31 -8.90
N PHE A 137 -12.18 4.17 -9.70
CA PHE A 137 -10.74 4.30 -9.78
C PHE A 137 -10.22 5.36 -8.81
N VAL A 138 -8.97 5.22 -8.36
CA VAL A 138 -8.38 6.10 -7.33
C VAL A 138 -7.10 6.76 -7.84
N LYS A 139 -7.01 8.09 -7.71
CA LYS A 139 -5.80 8.88 -7.97
C LYS A 139 -4.74 8.66 -6.89
N ARG A 140 -3.46 8.87 -7.20
CA ARG A 140 -2.36 8.77 -6.20
C ARG A 140 -2.55 9.78 -5.05
N TYR A 141 -2.79 11.03 -5.41
CA TYR A 141 -2.98 12.19 -4.55
C TYR A 141 -3.70 13.27 -5.38
N LYS A 142 -4.13 14.37 -4.75
CA LYS A 142 -4.90 15.42 -5.44
C LYS A 142 -4.09 16.20 -6.46
N THR A 143 -2.87 16.62 -6.09
CA THR A 143 -1.98 17.45 -6.91
C THR A 143 -0.55 16.91 -6.94
N ASP A 144 0.04 16.89 -8.14
CA ASP A 144 1.49 16.73 -8.35
C ASP A 144 2.18 18.08 -8.60
N PHE A 145 3.47 18.01 -8.89
CA PHE A 145 4.30 19.16 -9.27
C PHE A 145 3.90 19.79 -10.63
N MET A 146 3.10 19.12 -11.46
CA MET A 146 2.59 19.62 -12.75
C MET A 146 1.15 20.17 -12.66
N GLY A 147 0.45 19.98 -11.54
CA GLY A 147 -0.91 20.45 -11.32
C GLY A 147 -1.81 19.38 -10.69
N GLU A 148 -3.07 19.32 -11.11
CA GLU A 148 -3.99 18.28 -10.66
C GLU A 148 -3.59 16.92 -11.24
N ALA A 149 -3.56 15.89 -10.39
CA ALA A 149 -3.37 14.53 -10.87
C ALA A 149 -4.56 14.15 -11.77
N LYS A 150 -4.29 13.97 -13.07
CA LYS A 150 -5.35 13.79 -14.06
C LYS A 150 -5.94 12.39 -14.05
N HIS A 151 -5.09 11.37 -14.07
CA HIS A 151 -5.49 9.99 -14.27
C HIS A 151 -5.39 9.16 -12.97
N PRO A 152 -6.41 8.38 -12.62
CA PRO A 152 -6.31 7.38 -11.57
C PRO A 152 -5.20 6.35 -11.84
N PHE A 153 -4.67 5.77 -10.77
CA PHE A 153 -3.58 4.79 -10.82
C PHE A 153 -4.14 3.40 -10.51
N LEU A 154 -3.86 2.42 -11.37
CA LEU A 154 -4.50 1.10 -11.24
C LEU A 154 -4.02 0.33 -10.01
N LEU A 155 -2.75 0.49 -9.60
CA LEU A 155 -2.20 -0.12 -8.39
C LEU A 155 -3.00 0.25 -7.14
N THR A 156 -3.26 1.54 -6.93
CA THR A 156 -3.99 2.02 -5.74
C THR A 156 -5.48 1.71 -5.86
N THR A 157 -6.02 1.64 -7.08
CA THR A 157 -7.37 1.15 -7.33
C THR A 157 -7.53 -0.33 -6.93
N VAL A 158 -6.55 -1.17 -7.28
CA VAL A 158 -6.55 -2.59 -6.87
C VAL A 158 -6.34 -2.73 -5.37
N TRP A 159 -5.50 -1.88 -4.75
CA TRP A 159 -5.42 -1.82 -3.29
C TRP A 159 -6.76 -1.46 -2.64
N LEU A 160 -7.55 -0.53 -3.22
CA LEU A 160 -8.88 -0.21 -2.72
C LEU A 160 -9.80 -1.44 -2.77
N ALA A 161 -9.81 -2.20 -3.86
CA ALA A 161 -10.58 -3.44 -3.95
C ALA A 161 -10.19 -4.43 -2.84
N ARG A 162 -8.89 -4.60 -2.59
CA ARG A 162 -8.39 -5.47 -1.51
C ARG A 162 -8.78 -4.96 -0.12
N VAL A 163 -8.80 -3.65 0.10
CA VAL A 163 -9.30 -3.05 1.34
C VAL A 163 -10.80 -3.30 1.51
N TYR A 164 -11.59 -3.15 0.45
CA TYR A 164 -13.01 -3.48 0.45
C TYR A 164 -13.26 -4.95 0.79
N MET A 165 -12.48 -5.88 0.24
CA MET A 165 -12.56 -7.30 0.62
C MET A 165 -12.36 -7.49 2.12
N ARG A 166 -11.35 -6.85 2.72
CA ARG A 166 -11.07 -6.91 4.17
C ARG A 166 -12.16 -6.28 5.03
N LEU A 167 -12.92 -5.33 4.49
CA LEU A 167 -14.09 -4.72 5.10
C LEU A 167 -15.39 -5.46 4.77
N GLU A 168 -15.31 -6.63 4.13
CA GLU A 168 -16.46 -7.41 3.65
C GLU A 168 -17.38 -6.67 2.66
N LYS A 169 -16.91 -5.59 2.06
CA LYS A 169 -17.60 -4.83 1.00
C LYS A 169 -17.36 -5.48 -0.37
N ILE A 170 -17.76 -6.74 -0.51
CA ILE A 170 -17.39 -7.61 -1.64
C ILE A 170 -17.87 -7.05 -2.99
N ASP A 171 -19.09 -6.54 -3.06
CA ASP A 171 -19.66 -6.01 -4.32
C ASP A 171 -18.82 -4.87 -4.89
N GLY A 172 -18.34 -3.96 -4.04
CA GLY A 172 -17.47 -2.86 -4.48
C GLY A 172 -16.10 -3.35 -4.95
N ALA A 173 -15.57 -4.43 -4.37
CA ALA A 173 -14.33 -5.05 -4.82
C ALA A 173 -14.51 -5.73 -6.19
N ILE A 174 -15.63 -6.44 -6.38
CA ILE A 174 -16.00 -7.07 -7.65
C ILE A 174 -16.18 -6.00 -8.74
N GLU A 175 -16.88 -4.90 -8.44
CA GLU A 175 -17.09 -3.82 -9.41
C GLU A 175 -15.77 -3.24 -9.93
N ILE A 176 -14.80 -2.99 -9.04
CA ILE A 176 -13.47 -2.53 -9.40
C ILE A 176 -12.78 -3.52 -10.35
N LEU A 177 -12.72 -4.81 -9.96
CA LEU A 177 -12.01 -5.82 -10.72
C LEU A 177 -12.67 -6.10 -12.08
N ASP A 178 -14.01 -6.13 -12.14
CA ASP A 178 -14.77 -6.32 -13.37
C ASP A 178 -14.58 -5.16 -14.35
N LYS A 179 -14.59 -3.90 -13.87
CA LYS A 179 -14.29 -2.74 -14.72
C LYS A 179 -12.88 -2.81 -15.30
N ILE A 180 -11.87 -3.14 -14.48
CA ILE A 180 -10.49 -3.33 -14.97
C ILE A 180 -10.43 -4.44 -16.03
N ASN A 181 -11.08 -5.58 -15.77
CA ASN A 181 -11.12 -6.71 -16.71
C ASN A 181 -11.74 -6.31 -18.06
N LYS A 182 -12.88 -5.62 -18.05
CA LYS A 182 -13.56 -5.14 -19.26
C LYS A 182 -12.67 -4.22 -20.11
N ILE A 183 -11.91 -3.32 -19.46
CA ILE A 183 -10.99 -2.42 -20.14
C ILE A 183 -9.76 -3.16 -20.71
N SER A 184 -9.30 -4.21 -20.01
CA SER A 184 -8.15 -5.01 -20.45
C SER A 184 -8.38 -5.87 -21.70
N ARG A 185 -9.65 -6.10 -22.06
CA ARG A 185 -10.08 -6.86 -23.25
C ARG A 185 -9.39 -8.23 -23.32
N GLU A 186 -9.16 -8.75 -24.53
CA GLU A 186 -8.67 -10.11 -24.77
C GLU A 186 -7.24 -10.38 -24.27
N LEU A 187 -6.42 -9.33 -24.14
CA LEU A 187 -5.03 -9.49 -23.72
C LEU A 187 -4.88 -9.59 -22.20
N HIS A 188 -5.90 -9.16 -21.43
CA HIS A 188 -5.85 -9.05 -19.98
C HIS A 188 -4.63 -8.27 -19.45
N LEU A 189 -4.05 -7.41 -20.28
CA LEU A 189 -2.93 -6.55 -19.94
C LEU A 189 -3.45 -5.22 -19.41
N VAL A 190 -2.90 -4.78 -18.29
CA VAL A 190 -3.31 -3.57 -17.57
C VAL A 190 -2.18 -2.54 -17.53
N GLY A 191 -2.51 -1.27 -17.78
CA GLY A 191 -1.57 -0.17 -17.69
C GLY A 191 -1.43 0.43 -16.31
N GLU A 192 -0.56 1.42 -16.22
CA GLU A 192 -0.29 2.15 -14.98
C GLU A 192 -1.44 3.05 -14.55
N HIS A 193 -1.96 3.81 -15.51
CA HIS A 193 -3.01 4.80 -15.33
C HIS A 193 -4.20 4.50 -16.22
N ILE A 194 -5.34 5.16 -15.97
CA ILE A 194 -6.53 5.09 -16.79
C ILE A 194 -7.06 6.49 -17.14
N ASP A 195 -7.40 6.67 -18.41
CA ASP A 195 -8.31 7.73 -18.84
C ASP A 195 -9.75 7.22 -18.66
N VAL A 196 -10.41 7.69 -17.59
CA VAL A 196 -11.76 7.22 -17.20
C VAL A 196 -12.80 7.63 -18.25
N GLU A 197 -12.62 8.78 -18.90
CA GLU A 197 -13.56 9.26 -19.92
C GLU A 197 -13.46 8.43 -21.20
N LYS A 198 -12.24 8.06 -21.60
CA LYS A 198 -12.00 7.25 -22.81
C LYS A 198 -12.14 5.75 -22.57
N GLY A 199 -12.00 5.30 -21.33
CA GLY A 199 -11.94 3.87 -20.99
C GLY A 199 -10.68 3.19 -21.53
N GLU A 200 -9.53 3.88 -21.48
CA GLU A 200 -8.26 3.41 -22.04
C GLU A 200 -7.12 3.56 -21.03
N PHE A 201 -6.17 2.62 -21.06
CA PHE A 201 -4.97 2.71 -20.23
C PHE A 201 -3.99 3.75 -20.75
N THR A 202 -3.27 4.39 -19.82
CA THR A 202 -2.24 5.39 -20.11
C THR A 202 -0.99 5.15 -19.27
N GLY A 203 0.11 5.81 -19.62
CA GLY A 203 1.41 5.62 -18.97
C GLY A 203 2.07 4.30 -19.34
N ASN A 204 2.80 3.69 -18.41
CA ASN A 204 3.51 2.43 -18.64
C ASN A 204 2.53 1.29 -18.96
N PHE A 205 2.80 0.52 -20.02
CA PHE A 205 1.96 -0.60 -20.45
C PHE A 205 2.80 -1.74 -21.06
N PRO A 206 2.63 -3.00 -20.62
CA PRO A 206 1.91 -3.44 -19.43
C PRO A 206 2.65 -3.04 -18.14
N GLN A 207 1.92 -2.83 -17.04
CA GLN A 207 2.52 -2.41 -15.77
C GLN A 207 2.60 -3.57 -14.76
N ILE A 208 3.82 -4.00 -14.40
CA ILE A 208 4.04 -5.23 -13.62
C ILE A 208 3.51 -5.20 -12.17
N PHE A 209 3.62 -4.08 -11.46
CA PHE A 209 3.12 -3.93 -10.08
C PHE A 209 1.60 -4.06 -10.01
N VAL A 210 0.88 -3.52 -11.00
CA VAL A 210 -0.58 -3.62 -11.13
C VAL A 210 -0.98 -5.07 -11.36
N HIS A 211 -0.32 -5.77 -12.30
CA HIS A 211 -0.59 -7.19 -12.54
C HIS A 211 -0.33 -8.03 -11.28
N GLY A 212 0.77 -7.78 -10.57
CA GLY A 212 1.07 -8.46 -9.31
C GLY A 212 -0.04 -8.29 -8.27
N GLN A 213 -0.57 -7.07 -8.11
CA GLN A 213 -1.69 -6.83 -7.20
C GLN A 213 -3.01 -7.40 -7.69
N LEU A 214 -3.27 -7.45 -8.99
CA LEU A 214 -4.47 -8.08 -9.55
C LEU A 214 -4.49 -9.58 -9.25
N VAL A 215 -3.37 -10.27 -9.47
CA VAL A 215 -3.27 -11.70 -9.13
C VAL A 215 -3.55 -11.95 -7.64
N ILE A 216 -3.00 -11.12 -6.77
CA ILE A 216 -3.26 -11.21 -5.33
C ILE A 216 -4.74 -10.95 -5.02
N ALA A 217 -5.33 -9.89 -5.58
CA ALA A 217 -6.72 -9.53 -5.33
C ALA A 217 -7.71 -10.59 -5.84
N ILE A 218 -7.48 -11.15 -7.03
CA ILE A 218 -8.31 -12.23 -7.59
C ILE A 218 -8.20 -13.48 -6.71
N LYS A 219 -7.00 -13.82 -6.25
CA LYS A 219 -6.80 -14.95 -5.34
C LYS A 219 -7.57 -14.74 -4.02
N GLU A 220 -7.43 -13.57 -3.40
CA GLU A 220 -8.13 -13.21 -2.17
C GLU A 220 -9.66 -13.29 -2.37
N LEU A 221 -10.18 -12.73 -3.47
CA LEU A 221 -11.61 -12.79 -3.78
C LEU A 221 -12.10 -14.23 -3.96
N ASN A 222 -11.34 -15.06 -4.70
CA ASN A 222 -11.70 -16.45 -4.92
C ASN A 222 -11.75 -17.26 -3.62
N GLU A 223 -10.78 -17.06 -2.73
CA GLU A 223 -10.78 -17.69 -1.39
C GLU A 223 -12.03 -17.27 -0.60
N MET A 224 -12.37 -15.98 -0.59
CA MET A 224 -13.55 -15.48 0.12
C MET A 224 -14.88 -15.98 -0.44
N LEU A 225 -15.01 -16.11 -1.76
CA LEU A 225 -16.23 -16.62 -2.40
C LEU A 225 -16.40 -18.13 -2.17
N THR A 226 -15.28 -18.87 -2.15
CA THR A 226 -15.28 -20.31 -1.87
C THR A 226 -15.65 -20.58 -0.41
N ASP A 227 -15.05 -19.85 0.53
CA ASP A 227 -15.32 -19.99 1.97
C ASP A 227 -16.77 -19.64 2.34
N LYS A 228 -17.42 -18.77 1.56
CA LYS A 228 -18.81 -18.36 1.77
C LYS A 228 -19.86 -19.25 1.05
N ASN A 229 -19.47 -20.31 0.34
CA ASN A 229 -20.36 -21.12 -0.51
C ASN A 229 -21.15 -20.27 -1.53
N ILE A 230 -20.53 -19.25 -2.13
CA ILE A 230 -21.18 -18.35 -3.12
C ILE A 230 -20.94 -18.84 -4.58
N ILE A 231 -20.60 -20.11 -4.77
CA ILE A 231 -20.38 -20.70 -6.11
C ILE A 231 -21.41 -21.81 -6.36
#